data_AF-A0A1S3QP72-F1
#
_entry.id   AF-A0A1S3QP72-F1
#
_cell.length_a   1.000
_cell.length_b   1.000
_cell.length_c   1.000
_cell.angle_alpha   90.00
_cell.angle_beta   90.00
_cell.angle_gamma   90.00
#
_symmetry.space_group_name_H-M   'P 1'
#
loop_
_entity.id
_entity.type
_entity.pdbx_description
1 polymer ?
#
loop_
_entity_poly.entity_id
_entity_poly.type
_entity_poly.pdbx_seq_one_letter_code
_entity_poly.pdbx_strand_id
1 'polypeptide(L)'
;SLDGRLQVSHRKGLPHVIYCRLWRWPDLQSHHELRAVELCEYAFHTKKDEVCVNPYHYQRVETPVLPPVLVPRHTDIPSEFPPLDDYSHSIPENTNFPAGIEPQSNYIPGDISVM
;
A
#
# COMPACT_ATOMS: atom_id res chain seq x y z
N SER A 1 -12.27 7.10 -12.43
CA SER A 1 -10.86 6.93 -12.06
C SER A 1 -10.47 5.49 -12.34
N LEU A 2 -9.25 5.22 -12.82
CA LEU A 2 -8.79 3.87 -13.16
C LEU A 2 -8.74 2.92 -11.94
N ASP A 3 -8.58 3.47 -10.74
CA ASP A 3 -8.49 2.72 -9.47
C ASP A 3 -9.82 2.71 -8.68
N GLY A 4 -10.91 3.22 -9.26
CA GLY A 4 -12.23 3.29 -8.61
C GLY A 4 -12.32 4.24 -7.41
N ARG A 5 -11.32 5.10 -7.18
CA ARG A 5 -11.31 6.07 -6.07
C ARG A 5 -11.82 7.45 -6.51
N LEU A 6 -12.51 8.12 -5.59
CA LEU A 6 -12.94 9.50 -5.69
C LEU A 6 -12.06 10.38 -4.79
N GLN A 7 -11.57 11.51 -5.33
CA GLN A 7 -10.81 12.51 -4.59
C GLN A 7 -11.68 13.74 -4.32
N VAL A 8 -11.85 14.10 -3.04
CA VAL A 8 -12.56 15.30 -2.62
C VAL A 8 -11.71 16.02 -1.58
N SER A 9 -11.36 17.30 -1.83
CA SER A 9 -10.55 18.13 -0.92
C SER A 9 -9.30 17.40 -0.37
N HIS A 10 -8.43 16.93 -1.27
CA HIS A 10 -7.19 16.20 -0.96
C HIS A 10 -7.35 14.83 -0.27
N ARG A 11 -8.57 14.36 -0.01
CA ARG A 11 -8.83 13.02 0.56
C ARG A 11 -9.29 12.08 -0.54
N LYS A 12 -8.68 10.90 -0.61
CA LYS A 12 -9.06 9.82 -1.54
C LYS A 12 -9.84 8.74 -0.80
N GLY A 13 -10.93 8.27 -1.39
CA GLY A 13 -11.74 7.18 -0.84
C GLY A 13 -12.58 6.50 -1.90
N LEU A 14 -13.20 5.37 -1.57
CA LEU A 14 -14.12 4.70 -2.48
C LEU A 14 -15.49 5.41 -2.43
N PRO A 15 -16.10 5.74 -3.58
CA PRO A 15 -17.29 6.59 -3.62
C PRO A 15 -18.47 5.96 -2.86
N HIS A 16 -18.75 4.67 -3.06
CA HIS A 16 -19.82 3.98 -2.33
C HIS A 16 -19.60 3.97 -0.82
N VAL A 17 -18.35 3.86 -0.35
CA VAL A 17 -18.01 3.93 1.09
C VAL A 17 -18.27 5.33 1.64
N ILE A 18 -17.85 6.38 0.91
CA ILE A 18 -18.03 7.77 1.33
C ILE A 18 -19.52 8.07 1.53
N TYR A 19 -20.36 7.72 0.56
CA TYR A 19 -21.80 7.98 0.62
C TYR A 19 -22.53 7.10 1.64
N CYS A 20 -22.15 5.82 1.78
CA CYS A 20 -22.70 4.96 2.83
C CYS A 20 -22.35 5.49 4.23
N ARG A 21 -21.13 5.98 4.43
CA ARG A 21 -20.70 6.59 5.70
C ARG A 21 -21.47 7.87 6.01
N LEU A 22 -21.72 8.70 5.00
CA LEU A 22 -22.43 9.97 5.17
C LEU A 22 -23.91 9.78 5.57
N TRP A 23 -24.59 8.77 4.99
CA TRP A 23 -26.05 8.67 5.10
C TRP A 23 -26.60 7.51 5.93
N ARG A 24 -25.79 6.50 6.25
CA ARG A 24 -26.29 5.31 6.97
C ARG A 24 -25.43 4.90 8.16
N TRP A 25 -24.12 4.78 7.96
CA TRP A 25 -23.21 4.21 8.97
C TRP A 25 -22.00 5.13 9.20
N PRO A 26 -22.11 6.14 10.08
CA PRO A 26 -21.03 7.11 10.31
C PRO A 26 -19.74 6.46 10.84
N ASP A 27 -19.86 5.29 11.48
CA ASP A 27 -18.78 4.48 12.04
C ASP A 27 -18.19 3.46 11.06
N LEU A 28 -18.67 3.40 9.82
CA LEU A 28 -18.16 2.48 8.79
C LEU A 28 -16.66 2.69 8.57
N GLN A 29 -15.83 1.68 8.77
CA GLN A 29 -14.36 1.79 8.68
C GLN A 29 -13.86 1.47 7.28
N SER A 30 -14.35 0.39 6.68
CA SER A 30 -13.85 -0.13 5.40
C SER A 30 -14.96 -0.61 4.47
N HIS A 31 -14.64 -0.70 3.17
CA HIS A 31 -15.51 -1.32 2.16
C HIS A 31 -15.80 -2.80 2.43
N HIS A 32 -14.96 -3.50 3.20
CA HIS A 32 -15.20 -4.90 3.57
C HIS A 32 -16.43 -5.09 4.46
N GLU A 33 -16.89 -4.03 5.11
CA GLU A 33 -18.14 -4.03 5.87
C GLU A 33 -19.37 -3.82 4.98
N LEU A 34 -19.20 -3.63 3.66
CA LEU A 34 -20.32 -3.40 2.73
C LEU A 34 -20.44 -4.55 1.74
N ARG A 35 -21.66 -5.07 1.61
CA ARG A 35 -22.05 -6.01 0.55
C ARG A 35 -23.17 -5.39 -0.28
N ALA A 36 -23.05 -5.41 -1.60
CA ALA A 36 -24.13 -4.95 -2.46
C ALA A 36 -25.32 -5.93 -2.44
N VAL A 37 -26.54 -5.41 -2.58
CA VAL A 37 -27.74 -6.22 -2.81
C VAL A 37 -27.67 -6.87 -4.20
N GLU A 38 -28.25 -8.06 -4.35
CA GLU A 38 -28.15 -8.85 -5.58
C GLU A 38 -28.69 -8.13 -6.82
N LEU A 39 -29.68 -7.24 -6.62
CA LEU A 39 -30.30 -6.46 -7.68
C LEU A 39 -29.48 -5.23 -8.13
N CYS A 40 -28.34 -4.95 -7.48
CA CYS A 40 -27.52 -3.80 -7.82
C CYS A 40 -26.68 -4.06 -9.07
N GLU A 41 -27.15 -3.58 -10.21
CA GLU A 41 -26.48 -3.75 -11.50
C GLU A 41 -25.06 -3.14 -11.57
N TYR A 42 -24.83 -2.05 -10.81
CA TYR A 42 -23.59 -1.29 -10.80
C TYR A 42 -22.84 -1.41 -9.47
N ALA A 43 -22.98 -2.55 -8.78
CA ALA A 43 -22.27 -2.80 -7.53
C ALA A 43 -20.75 -2.67 -7.69
N PHE A 44 -20.04 -2.18 -6.67
CA PHE A 44 -18.59 -1.95 -6.74
C PHE A 44 -17.76 -3.17 -7.22
N HIS A 45 -18.15 -4.39 -6.83
CA HIS A 45 -17.42 -5.61 -7.20
C HIS A 45 -17.61 -6.06 -8.66
N THR A 46 -18.58 -5.49 -9.41
CA THR A 46 -18.81 -5.85 -10.82
C THR A 46 -17.80 -5.21 -11.77
N LYS A 47 -16.98 -4.26 -11.27
CA LYS A 47 -15.88 -3.59 -12.00
C LYS A 47 -16.31 -2.99 -13.35
N LYS A 48 -17.54 -2.46 -13.43
CA LYS A 48 -18.04 -1.66 -14.55
C LYS A 48 -17.40 -0.26 -14.57
N ASP A 49 -17.61 0.48 -15.65
CA ASP A 49 -17.16 1.87 -15.81
C ASP A 49 -17.82 2.81 -14.78
N GLU A 50 -19.04 2.49 -14.38
CA GLU A 50 -19.82 3.21 -13.37
C GLU A 50 -19.99 2.39 -12.09
N VAL A 51 -20.05 3.09 -10.95
CA VAL A 51 -20.23 2.50 -9.62
C VAL A 51 -21.46 3.10 -8.95
N CYS A 52 -22.35 2.24 -8.48
CA CYS A 52 -23.50 2.63 -7.68
C CYS A 52 -23.07 3.20 -6.34
N VAL A 53 -23.54 4.40 -6.01
CA VAL A 53 -23.27 5.09 -4.74
C VAL A 53 -24.49 5.16 -3.82
N ASN A 54 -25.65 4.66 -4.25
CA ASN A 54 -26.87 4.65 -3.45
C ASN A 54 -26.64 3.79 -2.19
N PRO A 55 -26.68 4.37 -0.97
CA PRO A 55 -26.41 3.63 0.25
C PRO A 55 -27.35 2.46 0.48
N TYR A 56 -28.59 2.54 0.00
CA TYR A 56 -29.61 1.51 0.19
C TYR A 56 -29.40 0.28 -0.71
N HIS A 57 -28.50 0.37 -1.70
CA HIS A 57 -28.06 -0.79 -2.48
C HIS A 57 -26.93 -1.57 -1.81
N TYR A 58 -26.50 -1.16 -0.61
CA TYR A 58 -25.51 -1.88 0.18
C TYR A 58 -26.08 -2.31 1.52
N GLN A 59 -25.59 -3.40 2.07
CA GLN A 59 -25.91 -3.92 3.39
C GLN A 59 -24.62 -3.98 4.20
N ARG A 60 -24.70 -3.66 5.49
CA ARG A 60 -23.55 -3.80 6.38
C ARG A 60 -23.38 -5.26 6.74
N VAL A 61 -22.17 -5.77 6.62
CA VAL A 61 -21.78 -7.13 6.97
C VAL A 61 -20.63 -7.09 7.97
N GLU A 62 -20.53 -8.12 8.81
CA GLU A 62 -19.37 -8.28 9.68
C GLU A 62 -18.13 -8.60 8.85
N THR A 63 -17.02 -7.95 9.20
CA THR A 63 -15.74 -8.28 8.56
C THR A 63 -15.26 -9.62 9.12
N PRO A 64 -14.82 -10.56 8.25
CA PRO A 64 -14.30 -11.83 8.72
C PRO A 64 -13.10 -11.56 9.63
N VAL A 65 -13.17 -12.07 10.86
CA VAL A 65 -12.02 -12.06 11.79
C VAL A 65 -10.91 -12.90 11.18
N LEU A 66 -9.79 -12.26 10.87
CA LEU A 66 -8.60 -12.97 10.44
C LEU A 66 -8.08 -13.81 11.63
N PRO A 67 -7.67 -15.07 11.39
CA PRO A 67 -7.04 -15.87 12.43
C PRO A 67 -5.77 -15.17 12.93
N PRO A 68 -5.40 -15.34 14.21
CA PRO A 68 -4.18 -14.74 14.76
C PRO A 68 -2.96 -15.17 13.95
N VAL A 69 -2.20 -14.19 13.43
CA VAL A 69 -0.90 -14.48 12.82
C VAL A 69 0.08 -14.81 13.93
N LEU A 70 0.37 -16.09 14.10
CA LEU A 70 1.45 -16.56 14.97
C LEU A 70 2.77 -16.26 14.27
N VAL A 71 3.38 -15.12 14.61
CA VAL A 71 4.79 -14.89 14.27
C VAL A 71 5.65 -15.72 15.23
N PRO A 72 6.55 -16.59 14.76
CA PRO A 72 7.55 -17.19 15.63
C PRO A 72 8.35 -16.09 16.31
N ARG A 73 8.18 -15.92 17.62
CA ARG A 73 9.03 -15.06 18.45
C ARG A 73 10.33 -15.81 18.73
N HIS A 74 11.09 -16.15 17.70
CA HIS A 74 12.47 -16.58 17.94
C HIS A 74 13.26 -15.33 18.32
N THR A 75 13.53 -15.20 19.62
CA THR A 75 14.53 -14.29 20.20
C THR A 75 15.96 -14.71 19.90
N ASP A 76 16.16 -15.70 19.02
CA ASP A 76 17.48 -16.06 18.51
C ASP A 76 17.80 -15.17 17.31
N ILE A 77 17.96 -13.87 17.58
CA ILE A 77 18.69 -12.98 16.66
C ILE A 77 20.15 -13.44 16.79
N PRO A 78 20.77 -14.03 15.75
CA PRO A 78 22.21 -14.28 15.80
C PRO A 78 22.88 -12.94 16.03
N SER A 79 23.73 -12.81 17.07
CA SER A 79 24.41 -11.54 17.34
C SER A 79 25.35 -11.14 16.21
N GLU A 80 25.71 -12.10 15.35
CA GLU A 80 26.45 -11.89 14.12
C GLU A 80 25.52 -12.03 12.93
N PHE A 81 25.33 -10.91 12.24
CA PHE A 81 24.91 -10.96 10.85
C PHE A 81 25.97 -11.74 10.06
N PRO A 82 25.59 -12.58 9.09
CA PRO A 82 26.58 -13.13 8.17
C PRO A 82 27.37 -11.97 7.55
N PRO A 83 28.68 -12.12 7.32
CA PRO A 83 29.48 -11.07 6.73
C PRO A 83 28.82 -10.65 5.42
N LEU A 84 28.41 -9.39 5.34
CA LEU A 84 27.92 -8.81 4.09
C LEU A 84 29.14 -8.58 3.21
N ASP A 85 29.10 -9.09 1.98
CA ASP A 85 30.11 -8.77 1.00
C ASP A 85 30.14 -7.26 0.77
N ASP A 86 31.34 -6.68 0.72
CA ASP A 86 31.53 -5.25 0.50
C ASP A 86 31.19 -4.89 -0.96
N TYR A 87 29.91 -4.63 -1.19
CA TYR A 87 29.40 -4.16 -2.48
C TYR A 87 29.52 -2.64 -2.64
N SER A 88 30.28 -1.95 -1.77
CA SER A 88 30.43 -0.48 -1.85
C SER A 88 31.06 0.00 -3.16
N HIS A 89 31.61 -0.91 -3.97
CA HIS A 89 32.22 -0.61 -5.27
C HIS A 89 31.58 -1.32 -6.47
N SER A 90 30.49 -2.07 -6.27
CA SER A 90 29.82 -2.78 -7.36
C SER A 90 28.55 -2.07 -7.79
N ILE A 91 28.38 -1.88 -9.10
CA ILE A 91 27.08 -1.56 -9.67
C ILE A 91 26.30 -2.87 -9.83
N PRO A 92 25.08 -2.99 -9.28
CA PRO A 92 24.25 -4.18 -9.46
C PRO A 92 24.04 -4.49 -10.96
N GLU A 93 24.08 -5.77 -11.36
CA GLU A 93 23.93 -6.17 -12.78
C GLU A 93 22.57 -5.79 -13.40
N ASN A 94 21.57 -5.51 -12.57
CA ASN A 94 20.25 -5.05 -13.03
C ASN A 94 20.14 -3.52 -13.17
N THR A 95 21.23 -2.79 -12.96
CA THR A 95 21.24 -1.32 -13.10
C THR A 95 21.49 -0.93 -14.55
N ASN A 96 20.45 -0.48 -15.24
CA ASN A 96 20.61 0.17 -16.54
C ASN A 96 20.56 1.69 -16.35
N PHE A 97 21.72 2.35 -16.35
CA PHE A 97 21.79 3.80 -16.35
C PHE A 97 21.57 4.34 -17.77
N PRO A 98 20.77 5.39 -17.97
CA PRO A 98 20.75 6.07 -19.25
C PRO A 98 22.14 6.64 -19.55
N ALA A 99 22.69 6.33 -20.73
CA ALA A 99 24.02 6.80 -21.12
C ALA A 99 24.07 8.34 -21.14
N GLY A 100 24.82 8.94 -20.21
CA GLY A 100 25.02 10.39 -20.18
C GLY A 100 25.35 11.05 -18.85
N ILE A 101 25.54 10.30 -17.75
CA ILE A 101 25.91 10.90 -16.45
C ILE A 101 27.32 10.43 -16.09
N GLU A 102 28.31 11.31 -16.28
CA GLU A 102 29.66 11.10 -15.75
C GLU A 102 29.60 11.13 -14.21
N PRO A 103 30.28 10.21 -13.51
CA PRO A 103 30.39 10.30 -12.05
C PRO A 103 31.23 11.52 -11.70
N GLN A 104 30.64 12.48 -10.98
CA GLN A 104 31.37 13.60 -10.40
C GLN A 104 32.44 13.07 -9.45
N SER A 105 33.69 13.40 -9.76
CA SER A 105 34.87 13.27 -8.91
C SER A 105 34.65 13.98 -7.57
N ASN A 106 34.07 13.29 -6.59
CA ASN A 106 34.18 13.64 -5.18
C ASN A 106 35.19 12.71 -4.52
N TYR A 107 36.45 12.83 -4.94
CA TYR A 107 37.61 12.23 -4.27
C TYR A 107 38.08 13.19 -3.18
N ILE A 108 37.74 12.92 -1.92
CA ILE A 108 38.42 13.52 -0.78
C ILE A 108 39.42 12.47 -0.26
N PRO A 109 40.74 12.66 -0.43
CA PRO A 109 41.72 11.84 0.27
C PRO A 109 41.80 12.33 1.71
N GLY A 110 41.11 11.63 2.61
CA GLY A 110 41.21 11.85 4.05
C GLY A 110 42.22 10.89 4.68
N ASP A 111 43.49 11.23 4.59
CA ASP A 111 44.59 10.62 5.34
C ASP A 111 44.76 11.44 6.63
N ILE A 112 44.19 10.98 7.75
CA ILE A 112 44.59 11.40 9.10
C ILE A 112 44.72 10.13 9.95
N SER A 113 45.95 9.64 10.01
CA SER A 113 46.46 8.80 11.09
C SER A 113 46.33 9.57 12.41
N VAL A 114 45.70 8.96 13.41
CA VAL A 114 45.81 9.39 14.82
C VAL A 114 46.69 8.37 15.54
N MET A 115 47.94 8.75 15.74
CA MET A 115 48.75 8.39 16.92
C MET A 115 49.02 9.66 17.72
#